data_AF-A0A932GC74-F1
#
_entry.id   AF-A0A932GC74-F1
#
_cell.length_a   1.000
_cell.length_b   1.000
_cell.length_c   1.000
_cell.angle_alpha   90.00
_cell.angle_beta   90.00
_cell.angle_gamma   90.00
#
_symmetry.space_group_name_H-M   'P 1'
#
loop_
_entity.id
_entity.type
_entity.pdbx_description
1 polymer ?
#
loop_
_entity_poly.entity_id
_entity_poly.type
_entity_poly.pdbx_seq_one_letter_code
_entity_poly.pdbx_strand_id
1 'polypeptide(L)'
;MQIVHCSPFRNETGQLLRRARKDAAQSLGRDWKSILDGEDQAAKMLANALDDSYVLIRNLGLPGLDHDADLILVGTTGLWAIEVTNLGGLHKAEGAHWLAFNPGAVAFEPVAPNLVERARQSGSAIYAYLHRQNMPVPWVNPMLLC
;
A
#
# COMPACT_ATOMS: atom_id res chain seq x y z
N MET A 1 16.19 5.71 -7.15
CA MET A 1 14.77 5.45 -7.52
C MET A 1 14.01 6.76 -7.65
N GLN A 2 13.17 6.91 -8.69
CA GLN A 2 12.24 8.04 -8.80
C GLN A 2 10.98 7.79 -7.95
N ILE A 3 10.46 8.80 -7.26
CA ILE A 3 9.20 8.70 -6.48
C ILE A 3 8.16 9.65 -7.08
N VAL A 4 6.95 9.15 -7.30
CA VAL A 4 5.78 9.90 -7.76
C VAL A 4 4.73 9.90 -6.65
N HIS A 5 4.37 11.08 -6.16
CA HIS A 5 3.37 11.24 -5.11
C HIS A 5 2.00 11.54 -5.70
N CYS A 6 1.01 10.67 -5.45
CA CYS A 6 -0.38 10.86 -5.89
C CYS A 6 -1.35 11.14 -4.73
N SER A 7 -0.87 11.10 -3.49
CA SER A 7 -1.70 11.36 -2.30
C SER A 7 -2.27 12.78 -2.32
N PRO A 8 -3.58 12.97 -2.05
CA PRO A 8 -4.18 14.30 -1.92
C PRO A 8 -3.65 15.05 -0.68
N PHE A 9 -2.98 14.37 0.24
CA PHE A 9 -2.49 14.95 1.48
C PHE A 9 -1.06 15.50 1.37
N ARG A 10 -0.33 15.14 0.30
CA ARG A 10 1.09 15.47 0.11
C ARG A 10 1.28 16.39 -1.09
N ASN A 11 2.37 17.16 -1.08
CA ASN A 11 2.81 17.90 -2.26
C ASN A 11 3.71 17.01 -3.16
N GLU A 12 4.20 17.61 -4.25
CA GLU A 12 5.10 16.95 -5.22
C GLU A 12 6.42 16.45 -4.61
N THR A 13 6.85 17.00 -3.47
CA THR A 13 8.05 16.55 -2.73
C THR A 13 7.75 15.55 -1.62
N GLY A 14 6.49 15.08 -1.53
CA GLY A 14 6.05 14.10 -0.54
C GLY A 14 5.78 14.66 0.86
N GLN A 15 5.90 15.97 1.05
CA GLN A 15 5.65 16.63 2.33
C GLN A 15 4.15 16.75 2.59
N LEU A 16 3.74 16.40 3.81
CA LEU A 16 2.35 16.52 4.25
C LEU A 16 1.90 18.00 4.29
N LEU A 17 0.82 18.31 3.59
CA LEU A 17 0.23 19.63 3.56
C LEU A 17 -0.44 19.92 4.92
N ARG A 18 -0.12 21.05 5.56
CA ARG A 18 -0.69 21.44 6.87
C ARG A 18 -2.22 21.42 6.87
N ARG A 19 -2.84 21.93 5.80
CA ARG A 19 -4.31 21.97 5.63
C ARG A 19 -4.93 20.58 5.47
N ALA A 20 -4.19 19.63 4.93
CA ALA A 20 -4.69 18.30 4.58
C ALA A 20 -4.68 17.32 5.76
N ARG A 21 -4.19 17.73 6.95
CA ARG A 21 -4.20 16.89 8.16
C ARG A 21 -5.62 16.56 8.62
N LYS A 22 -6.53 17.53 8.55
CA LYS A 22 -7.93 17.32 8.94
C LYS A 22 -8.61 16.36 7.96
N ASP A 23 -8.34 16.53 6.67
CA ASP A 23 -8.88 15.67 5.61
C ASP A 23 -8.31 14.24 5.73
N ALA A 24 -7.01 14.11 5.98
CA ALA A 24 -6.36 12.80 6.23
C ALA A 24 -6.97 12.10 7.44
N ALA A 25 -7.17 12.80 8.56
CA ALA A 25 -7.81 12.25 9.74
C ALA A 25 -9.28 11.83 9.49
N GLN A 26 -9.99 12.55 8.61
CA GLN A 26 -11.35 12.22 8.23
C GLN A 26 -11.41 10.99 7.30
N SER A 27 -10.50 10.89 6.34
CA SER A 27 -10.46 9.82 5.33
C SER A 27 -9.86 8.52 5.86
N LEU A 28 -8.75 8.58 6.59
CA LEU A 28 -7.99 7.42 7.06
C LEU A 28 -8.31 7.02 8.51
N GLY A 29 -9.14 7.81 9.20
CA GLY A 29 -9.56 7.54 10.56
C GLY A 29 -8.52 7.88 11.63
N ARG A 30 -8.65 7.27 12.81
CA ARG A 30 -7.85 7.63 14.00
C ARG A 30 -6.35 7.37 13.82
N ASP A 31 -6.02 6.33 13.06
CA ASP A 31 -4.64 5.88 12.86
C ASP A 31 -3.98 6.51 11.63
N TRP A 32 -4.58 7.56 11.05
CA TRP A 32 -4.11 8.24 9.83
C TRP A 32 -2.61 8.56 9.88
N LYS A 33 -2.10 9.02 11.03
CA LYS A 33 -0.69 9.37 11.17
C LYS A 33 0.20 8.12 11.12
N SER A 34 -0.24 7.06 11.80
CA SER A 34 0.43 5.75 11.82
C SER A 34 0.56 5.19 10.39
N ILE A 35 -0.54 5.25 9.63
CA ILE A 35 -0.60 4.81 8.22
C ILE A 35 0.41 5.60 7.37
N LEU A 36 0.35 6.93 7.43
CA LEU A 36 1.24 7.79 6.63
C LEU A 36 2.72 7.64 7.01
N ASP A 37 3.02 7.47 8.29
CA ASP A 37 4.39 7.26 8.78
C ASP A 37 4.91 5.88 8.32
N GLY A 38 4.07 4.84 8.31
CA GLY A 38 4.40 3.50 7.81
C GLY A 38 4.74 3.50 6.32
N GLU A 39 3.92 4.16 5.49
CA GLU A 39 4.21 4.34 4.06
C GLU A 39 5.50 5.12 3.82
N ASP A 40 5.76 6.18 4.60
CA ASP A 40 6.99 6.97 4.49
C ASP A 40 8.22 6.13 4.84
N GLN A 41 8.12 5.27 5.85
CA GLN A 41 9.18 4.35 6.22
C GLN A 41 9.43 3.31 5.11
N ALA A 42 8.37 2.70 4.58
CA ALA A 42 8.46 1.75 3.47
C ALA A 42 9.11 2.39 2.23
N ALA A 43 8.64 3.58 1.82
CA ALA A 43 9.21 4.31 0.69
C ALA A 43 10.68 4.65 0.90
N LYS A 44 11.08 5.04 2.12
CA LYS A 44 12.47 5.32 2.47
C LYS A 44 13.34 4.05 2.42
N MET A 45 12.83 2.92 2.92
CA MET A 45 13.53 1.64 2.86
C MET A 45 13.78 1.21 1.41
N LEU A 46 12.76 1.29 0.56
CA LEU A 46 12.89 0.99 -0.87
C LEU A 46 13.86 1.95 -1.57
N ALA A 47 13.78 3.25 -1.31
CA ALA A 47 14.67 4.24 -1.90
C ALA A 47 16.14 4.05 -1.52
N ASN A 48 16.41 3.52 -0.33
CA ASN A 48 17.76 3.20 0.12
C ASN A 48 18.29 1.88 -0.48
N ALA A 49 17.41 0.95 -0.84
CA ALA A 49 17.77 -0.38 -1.31
C ALA A 49 17.80 -0.50 -2.84
N LEU A 50 17.08 0.37 -3.56
CA LEU A 50 16.89 0.31 -5.01
C LEU A 50 17.50 1.52 -5.72
N ASP A 51 18.08 1.29 -6.89
CA ASP A 51 18.70 2.32 -7.72
C ASP A 51 17.68 3.11 -8.57
N ASP A 52 18.17 3.92 -9.51
CA ASP A 52 17.35 4.77 -10.37
C ASP A 52 16.62 4.02 -11.51
N SER A 53 16.82 2.69 -11.64
CA SER A 53 16.05 1.87 -12.59
C SER A 53 14.63 1.55 -12.13
N TYR A 54 14.29 1.95 -10.90
CA TYR A 54 12.96 1.77 -10.31
C TYR A 54 12.20 3.10 -10.20
N VAL A 55 10.88 3.01 -10.31
CA VAL A 55 9.93 4.10 -10.04
C VAL A 55 8.93 3.63 -8.99
N LEU A 56 8.74 4.42 -7.93
CA LEU A 56 7.74 4.18 -6.89
C LEU A 56 6.60 5.20 -7.02
N ILE A 57 5.40 4.74 -7.33
CA ILE A 57 4.19 5.55 -7.34
C ILE A 57 3.47 5.34 -6.01
N ARG A 58 3.06 6.42 -5.35
CA ARG A 58 2.45 6.37 -4.00
C ARG A 58 1.01 6.83 -4.02
N ASN A 59 0.13 6.12 -3.31
CA ASN A 59 -1.26 6.49 -3.05
C ASN A 59 -2.05 6.77 -4.34
N LEU A 60 -1.91 5.89 -5.33
CA LEU A 60 -2.60 6.04 -6.61
C LEU A 60 -4.03 5.49 -6.50
N GLY A 61 -5.02 6.37 -6.59
CA GLY A 61 -6.41 5.97 -6.77
C GLY A 61 -6.63 5.32 -8.13
N LEU A 62 -7.20 4.11 -8.16
CA LEU A 62 -7.48 3.37 -9.39
C LEU A 62 -8.95 3.00 -9.51
N PRO A 63 -9.52 3.02 -10.73
CA PRO A 63 -10.88 2.54 -10.94
C PRO A 63 -11.03 1.07 -10.53
N GLY A 64 -11.99 0.79 -9.66
CA GLY A 64 -12.27 -0.56 -9.14
C GLY A 64 -11.58 -0.91 -7.83
N LEU A 65 -10.88 0.03 -7.19
CA LEU A 65 -10.49 -0.07 -5.80
C LEU A 65 -11.32 0.90 -4.95
N ASP A 66 -11.73 0.44 -3.77
CA ASP A 66 -12.40 1.27 -2.76
C ASP A 66 -11.37 2.02 -1.87
N HIS A 67 -10.08 1.74 -2.07
CA HIS A 67 -8.93 2.37 -1.45
C HIS A 67 -7.89 2.77 -2.52
N ASP A 68 -6.90 3.57 -2.14
CA ASP A 68 -5.74 3.83 -3.00
C ASP A 68 -4.76 2.66 -2.98
N ALA A 69 -4.00 2.50 -4.07
CA ALA A 69 -2.83 1.62 -4.02
C ALA A 69 -1.72 2.35 -3.26
N ASP A 70 -1.42 1.90 -2.03
CA ASP A 70 -0.43 2.53 -1.14
C ASP A 70 0.88 2.78 -1.88
N LEU A 71 1.45 1.73 -2.47
CA LEU A 71 2.69 1.77 -3.23
C LEU A 71 2.60 0.88 -4.49
N ILE A 72 2.99 1.43 -5.63
CA ILE A 72 3.21 0.69 -6.88
C ILE A 72 4.69 0.83 -7.24
N LEU A 73 5.43 -0.26 -7.22
CA LEU A 73 6.82 -0.28 -7.61
C LEU A 73 6.92 -0.80 -9.05
N VAL A 74 7.52 0.01 -9.92
CA VAL A 74 7.81 -0.32 -11.32
C VAL A 74 9.32 -0.51 -11.46
N GLY A 75 9.76 -1.63 -12.02
CA GLY A 75 11.17 -1.87 -12.27
C GLY A 75 11.41 -2.79 -13.45
N THR A 76 12.68 -2.98 -13.80
CA THR A 76 13.09 -3.86 -14.91
C THR A 76 12.70 -5.32 -14.70
N THR A 77 12.56 -5.74 -13.44
CA THR A 77 12.23 -7.11 -13.04
C THR A 77 10.72 -7.36 -12.89
N GLY A 78 9.88 -6.32 -12.98
CA GLY A 78 8.43 -6.48 -12.90
C GLY A 78 7.68 -5.27 -12.31
N LEU A 79 6.44 -5.54 -11.91
CA LEU A 79 5.53 -4.58 -11.26
C LEU A 79 5.04 -5.18 -9.94
N TRP A 80 5.03 -4.38 -8.87
CA TRP A 80 4.51 -4.78 -7.55
C TRP A 80 3.44 -3.82 -7.08
N ALA A 81 2.36 -4.39 -6.54
CA ALA A 81 1.35 -3.67 -5.78
C ALA A 81 1.60 -3.97 -4.31
N ILE A 82 2.13 -3.00 -3.57
CA ILE A 82 2.58 -3.18 -2.20
C ILE A 82 1.58 -2.51 -1.29
N GLU A 83 0.86 -3.32 -0.52
CA GLU A 83 0.02 -2.88 0.59
C GLU A 83 0.91 -2.69 1.82
N VAL A 84 0.84 -1.53 2.46
CA VAL A 84 1.67 -1.19 3.62
C VAL A 84 0.81 -1.18 4.87
N THR A 85 1.30 -1.83 5.92
CA THR A 85 0.68 -1.79 7.22
C THR A 85 1.70 -1.54 8.31
N ASN A 86 1.29 -0.89 9.39
CA ASN A 86 2.13 -0.71 10.58
C ASN A 86 1.51 -1.32 11.85
N LEU A 87 0.58 -2.26 11.66
CA LEU A 87 -0.15 -2.89 12.75
C LEU A 87 0.83 -3.54 13.76
N GLY A 88 0.76 -3.09 15.00
CA GLY A 88 1.47 -3.71 16.11
C GLY A 88 0.77 -4.99 16.59
N GLY A 89 1.54 -5.89 17.19
CA GLY A 89 1.04 -7.17 17.70
C GLY A 89 1.39 -8.35 16.80
N LEU A 90 0.93 -9.54 17.17
CA LEU A 90 1.21 -10.77 16.44
C LEU A 90 0.14 -11.00 15.38
N HIS A 91 0.55 -11.00 14.11
CA HIS A 91 -0.30 -11.26 12.98
C HIS A 91 0.24 -12.43 12.17
N LYS A 92 -0.65 -13.09 11.43
CA LYS A 92 -0.24 -14.06 10.41
C LYS A 92 -1.19 -14.04 9.23
N ALA A 93 -0.62 -14.26 8.05
CA ALA A 93 -1.37 -14.64 6.87
C ALA A 93 -1.53 -16.16 6.84
N GLU A 94 -2.76 -16.66 6.71
CA GLU A 94 -3.05 -18.08 6.52
C GLU A 94 -3.96 -18.25 5.30
N GLY A 95 -3.37 -18.66 4.17
CA GLY A 95 -4.07 -18.76 2.89
C GLY A 95 -4.57 -17.41 2.39
N ALA A 96 -5.88 -17.18 2.51
CA ALA A 96 -6.54 -15.92 2.15
C ALA A 96 -6.95 -15.08 3.37
N HIS A 97 -6.60 -15.53 4.58
CA HIS A 97 -7.02 -14.86 5.81
C HIS A 97 -5.89 -14.03 6.40
N TRP A 98 -6.26 -12.84 6.87
CA TRP A 98 -5.42 -12.04 7.75
C TRP A 98 -5.90 -12.22 9.19
N LEU A 99 -5.02 -12.71 10.04
CA LEU A 99 -5.34 -13.11 11.41
C LEU A 99 -4.51 -12.29 12.40
N ALA A 100 -5.14 -11.83 13.49
CA ALA A 100 -4.46 -11.22 14.63
C ALA A 100 -4.56 -12.14 15.84
N PHE A 101 -3.50 -12.18 16.65
CA PHE A 101 -3.52 -12.91 17.91
C PHE A 101 -4.33 -12.13 18.95
N ASN A 102 -5.34 -12.79 19.51
CA ASN A 102 -6.13 -12.32 20.63
C ASN A 102 -5.59 -12.96 21.92
N PRO A 103 -4.92 -12.20 22.80
CA PRO A 103 -4.36 -12.74 24.04
C PRO A 103 -5.43 -13.25 25.02
N GLY A 104 -6.65 -12.70 24.98
CA GLY A 104 -7.75 -13.12 25.85
C GLY A 104 -8.32 -14.48 25.48
N ALA A 105 -8.41 -14.76 24.18
CA ALA A 105 -8.85 -16.07 23.66
C ALA A 105 -7.67 -17.06 23.47
N VAL A 106 -6.43 -16.58 23.56
CA VAL A 106 -5.19 -17.33 23.25
C VAL A 106 -5.28 -17.97 21.86
N ALA A 107 -5.81 -17.22 20.90
CA ALA A 107 -6.13 -17.72 19.56
C ALA A 107 -5.85 -16.66 18.49
N PHE A 108 -5.68 -17.12 17.25
CA PHE A 108 -5.65 -16.25 16.08
C PHE A 108 -7.06 -16.12 15.50
N GLU A 109 -7.51 -14.88 15.30
CA GLU A 109 -8.85 -14.57 14.84
C GLU A 109 -8.78 -13.72 13.56
N PRO A 110 -9.70 -13.92 12.59
CA PRO A 110 -9.80 -13.05 11.42
C PRO A 110 -10.10 -11.61 11.82
N VAL A 111 -9.36 -10.68 11.24
CA VAL A 111 -9.56 -9.24 11.47
C VAL A 111 -9.78 -8.48 10.17
N ALA A 112 -10.53 -7.39 10.28
CA ALA A 112 -10.76 -6.47 9.17
C ALA A 112 -9.88 -5.20 9.33
N PRO A 113 -9.39 -4.63 8.21
CA PRO A 113 -9.49 -5.18 6.86
C PRO A 113 -8.58 -6.40 6.68
N ASN A 114 -8.95 -7.28 5.75
CA ASN A 114 -8.11 -8.41 5.37
C ASN A 114 -6.98 -7.92 4.44
N LEU A 115 -5.78 -7.74 5.00
CA LEU A 115 -4.65 -7.16 4.29
C LEU A 115 -4.10 -8.04 3.16
N VAL A 116 -4.24 -9.36 3.28
CA VAL A 116 -3.87 -10.30 2.21
C VAL A 116 -4.77 -10.08 1.00
N GLU A 117 -6.08 -9.92 1.22
CA GLU A 117 -7.03 -9.67 0.15
C GLU A 117 -6.87 -8.25 -0.43
N ARG A 118 -6.61 -7.23 0.40
CA ARG A 118 -6.32 -5.88 -0.11
C ARG A 118 -5.12 -5.87 -1.06
N ALA A 119 -4.00 -6.51 -0.69
CA ALA A 119 -2.84 -6.62 -1.56
C ALA A 119 -3.18 -7.30 -2.91
N ARG A 120 -3.96 -8.40 -2.87
CA ARG A 120 -4.42 -9.12 -4.08
C ARG A 120 -5.35 -8.28 -4.95
N GLN A 121 -6.26 -7.54 -4.34
CA GLN A 121 -7.17 -6.63 -5.04
C GLN A 121 -6.39 -5.50 -5.71
N SER A 122 -5.45 -4.87 -5.00
CA SER A 122 -4.56 -3.83 -5.55
C SER A 122 -3.82 -4.36 -6.78
N GLY A 123 -3.17 -5.53 -6.69
CA GLY A 123 -2.50 -6.15 -7.83
C GLY A 123 -3.42 -6.44 -9.02
N SER A 124 -4.61 -6.97 -8.75
CA SER A 124 -5.61 -7.28 -9.79
C SER A 124 -6.16 -6.03 -10.47
N ALA A 125 -6.42 -4.96 -9.71
CA ALA A 125 -6.91 -3.69 -10.23
C ALA A 125 -5.87 -3.01 -11.11
N ILE A 126 -4.60 -2.99 -10.70
CA ILE A 126 -3.49 -2.44 -11.49
C ILE A 126 -3.33 -3.23 -12.79
N TYR A 127 -3.31 -4.58 -12.72
CA TYR A 127 -3.24 -5.44 -13.89
C TYR A 127 -4.38 -5.11 -14.88
N ALA A 128 -5.62 -5.12 -14.39
CA ALA A 128 -6.79 -4.85 -15.24
C ALA A 128 -6.78 -3.43 -15.81
N TYR A 129 -6.30 -2.45 -15.05
CA TYR A 129 -6.16 -1.07 -15.51
C TYR A 129 -5.17 -0.98 -16.67
N LEU A 130 -3.96 -1.51 -16.52
CA LEU A 130 -2.93 -1.46 -17.56
C LEU A 130 -3.33 -2.18 -18.85
N HIS A 131 -3.98 -3.35 -18.73
CA HIS A 131 -4.51 -4.08 -19.89
C HIS A 131 -5.58 -3.28 -20.65
N ARG A 132 -6.47 -2.57 -19.94
CA ARG A 132 -7.44 -1.66 -20.58
C ARG A 132 -6.80 -0.44 -21.25
N GLN A 133 -5.60 -0.04 -20.82
CA GLN A 133 -4.83 1.05 -21.44
C GLN A 133 -3.93 0.57 -22.59
N ASN A 134 -4.10 -0.66 -23.08
CA ASN A 134 -3.24 -1.27 -24.11
C ASN A 134 -1.76 -1.33 -23.69
N MET A 135 -1.49 -1.42 -22.38
CA MET A 135 -0.16 -1.62 -21.79
C MET A 135 -0.10 -3.02 -21.14
N PRO A 136 -0.09 -4.11 -21.93
CA PRO A 136 -0.12 -5.44 -21.35
C PRO A 136 1.18 -5.70 -20.57
N VAL A 137 1.03 -6.00 -19.28
CA VAL A 137 2.08 -6.55 -18.42
C VAL A 137 1.80 -8.02 -18.16
N PRO A 138 2.82 -8.87 -17.98
CA PRO A 138 2.61 -10.31 -17.83
C PRO A 138 1.93 -10.65 -16.50
N TRP A 139 2.28 -9.94 -15.41
CA TRP A 139 1.58 -10.00 -14.12
C TRP A 139 1.93 -8.79 -13.25
N VAL A 140 1.18 -8.60 -12.16
CA VAL A 140 1.47 -7.64 -11.08
C VAL A 140 1.61 -8.44 -9.80
N ASN A 141 2.71 -8.27 -9.08
CA ASN A 141 2.99 -9.02 -7.86
C ASN A 141 2.31 -8.33 -6.67
N PRO A 142 1.26 -8.92 -6.07
CA PRO A 142 0.71 -8.39 -4.83
C PRO A 142 1.67 -8.68 -3.67
N MET A 143 1.95 -7.69 -2.85
CA MET A 143 2.83 -7.79 -1.70
C MET A 143 2.20 -7.11 -0.50
N LEU A 144 2.33 -7.73 0.68
CA LEU A 144 2.01 -7.10 1.95
C LEU A 144 3.32 -6.81 2.67
N LEU A 145 3.53 -5.56 3.06
CA LEU A 145 4.67 -5.11 3.82
C LEU A 145 4.19 -4.68 5.22
N CYS A 146 4.70 -5.35 6.26
CA CYS A 146 4.35 -5.13 7.67
C CYS A 146 5.52 -4.53 8.45
#